data_AF-A0A4Y7KEG2-F1
#
_entry.id   AF-A0A4Y7KEG2-F1
#
_cell.length_a   1.000
_cell.length_b   1.000
_cell.length_c   1.000
_cell.angle_alpha   90.00
_cell.angle_beta   90.00
_cell.angle_gamma   90.00
#
_symmetry.space_group_name_H-M   'P 1'
#
loop_
_entity.id
_entity.type
_entity.pdbx_description
1 polymer ?
#
loop_
_entity_poly.entity_id
_entity_poly.type
_entity_poly.pdbx_seq_one_letter_code
_entity_poly.pdbx_strand_id
1 'polypeptide(L)'
;MRYNIGSRRRRLCEHGFLLICGIITGFGLLVLTLRSIDQPPPYSTSLTFPNELNSDELVEQNKYNQQSDGESGKCATVEEMGESFAGDGHEKESLRVRQMIRYHFILNGPTRVRELPPEEFCEQGFVLGKASEAGFGNEMYKILTGAALSIMLNRSLIIGQTRHIGSLSSLSILGNFPFGEHISYSDVSFTLKEVKHLWRQNNCTTKHGKLLIRTDDFEKPAETNVLCGNWRNWKHPIIWFQGTTDAVGAQFFLKNIHPQMRNAAVELFGQPGYFQSRPNVFGELMRVIISPTKNVEEAVNWVLGGGPDPDIVLHMRMLSNR
;
A
#
# COMPACT_ATOMS: atom_id res chain seq x y z
N MET A 1 -62.83 30.23 -34.67
CA MET A 1 -62.57 30.66 -33.27
C MET A 1 -62.56 29.42 -32.39
N ARG A 2 -61.55 29.29 -31.53
CA ARG A 2 -61.16 28.03 -30.85
C ARG A 2 -62.06 27.70 -29.65
N TYR A 3 -62.31 26.41 -29.48
CA TYR A 3 -63.08 25.75 -28.44
C TYR A 3 -62.43 25.81 -27.05
N ASN A 4 -63.27 25.93 -26.02
CA ASN A 4 -62.96 25.74 -24.60
C ASN A 4 -62.77 24.25 -24.25
N ILE A 5 -61.70 23.92 -23.53
CA ILE A 5 -61.63 22.73 -22.66
C ILE A 5 -60.89 23.12 -21.38
N GLY A 6 -61.62 23.17 -20.26
CA GLY A 6 -61.06 23.28 -18.92
C GLY A 6 -60.53 21.92 -18.42
N SER A 7 -59.42 21.92 -17.70
CA SER A 7 -58.91 20.75 -16.99
C SER A 7 -58.53 21.10 -15.55
N ARG A 8 -59.18 20.41 -14.61
CA ARG A 8 -58.98 20.46 -13.16
C ARG A 8 -57.61 19.89 -12.79
N ARG A 9 -56.72 20.72 -12.21
CA ARG A 9 -55.47 20.28 -11.54
C ARG A 9 -55.81 19.51 -10.24
N ARG A 10 -55.53 18.20 -10.20
CA ARG A 10 -55.61 17.36 -8.99
C ARG A 10 -54.33 17.49 -8.15
N ARG A 11 -54.47 17.93 -6.89
CA ARG A 11 -53.45 17.86 -5.82
C ARG A 11 -53.34 16.42 -5.31
N LEU A 12 -52.48 15.59 -5.90
CA LEU A 12 -52.34 14.18 -5.51
C LEU A 12 -50.88 13.69 -5.42
N CYS A 13 -49.89 14.58 -5.40
CA CYS A 13 -48.48 14.21 -5.47
C CYS A 13 -47.63 14.56 -4.23
N GLU A 14 -48.22 15.18 -3.20
CA GLU A 14 -47.47 15.61 -2.00
C GLU A 14 -47.46 14.55 -0.89
N HIS A 15 -48.57 13.82 -0.70
CA HIS A 15 -48.67 12.79 0.33
C HIS A 15 -47.83 11.53 0.04
N GLY A 16 -47.65 11.17 -1.23
CA GLY A 16 -46.80 10.04 -1.61
C GLY A 16 -45.32 10.27 -1.31
N PHE A 17 -44.85 11.51 -1.47
CA PHE A 17 -43.45 11.89 -1.19
C PHE A 17 -43.15 11.85 0.31
N LEU A 18 -44.08 12.33 1.14
CA LEU A 18 -43.93 12.34 2.60
C LEU A 18 -43.91 10.91 3.19
N LEU A 19 -44.72 10.00 2.63
CA LEU A 19 -44.70 8.59 3.04
C LEU A 19 -43.36 7.90 2.73
N ILE A 20 -42.77 8.17 1.56
CA ILE A 20 -41.48 7.59 1.16
C ILE A 20 -40.35 8.13 2.06
N CYS A 21 -40.34 9.44 2.37
CA CYS A 21 -39.36 10.02 3.29
C CYS A 21 -39.48 9.41 4.70
N GLY A 22 -40.69 9.16 5.19
CA GLY A 22 -40.91 8.51 6.49
C GLY A 22 -40.31 7.10 6.55
N ILE A 23 -40.50 6.29 5.49
CA ILE A 23 -39.98 4.92 5.42
C ILE A 23 -38.45 4.90 5.39
N ILE A 24 -37.82 5.77 4.58
CA ILE A 24 -36.35 5.85 4.48
C ILE A 24 -35.72 6.26 5.82
N THR A 25 -36.34 7.23 6.51
CA THR A 25 -35.83 7.71 7.81
C THR A 25 -35.99 6.65 8.90
N GLY A 26 -37.11 5.92 8.90
CA GLY A 26 -37.36 4.81 9.83
C GLY A 26 -36.38 3.65 9.64
N PHE A 27 -36.11 3.27 8.38
CA PHE A 27 -35.16 2.21 8.07
C PHE A 27 -33.71 2.60 8.40
N GLY A 28 -33.34 3.87 8.18
CA GLY A 28 -32.02 4.40 8.53
C GLY A 28 -31.76 4.39 10.05
N LEU A 29 -32.77 4.73 10.86
CA LEU A 29 -32.67 4.68 12.32
C LEU A 29 -32.60 3.24 12.85
N LEU A 30 -33.33 2.30 12.25
CA LEU A 30 -33.30 0.89 12.64
C LEU A 30 -31.90 0.26 12.45
N VAL A 31 -31.23 0.59 11.34
CA VAL A 31 -29.87 0.11 11.04
C VAL A 31 -28.83 0.71 12.00
N LEU A 32 -29.04 1.94 12.49
CA LEU A 32 -28.17 2.57 13.48
C LEU A 32 -28.35 1.98 14.88
N THR A 33 -29.55 1.52 15.24
CA THR A 33 -29.81 0.87 16.54
C THR A 33 -29.35 -0.59 16.62
N LEU A 34 -29.18 -1.27 15.48
CA LEU A 34 -28.78 -2.69 15.42
C LEU A 34 -27.25 -2.91 15.39
N ARG A 35 -26.43 -1.85 15.40
CA ARG A 35 -24.99 -1.95 15.62
C ARG A 35 -24.65 -1.58 17.08
N SER A 36 -24.91 -2.50 17.98
CA SER A 36 -24.47 -2.45 19.38
C SER A 36 -23.25 -3.36 19.57
N ILE A 37 -22.12 -2.72 19.89
CA ILE A 37 -21.05 -3.11 20.83
C ILE A 37 -20.63 -4.60 20.82
N ASP A 38 -19.52 -4.91 20.14
CA ASP A 38 -18.65 -6.02 20.51
C ASP A 38 -17.38 -5.45 21.20
N GLN A 39 -17.12 -5.92 22.42
CA GLN A 39 -15.91 -5.61 23.19
C GLN A 39 -14.72 -6.45 22.68
N PRO A 40 -13.50 -5.89 22.54
CA PRO A 40 -12.30 -6.71 22.36
C PRO A 40 -11.81 -7.29 23.70
N PRO A 41 -11.20 -8.50 23.70
CA PRO A 41 -10.67 -9.12 24.91
C PRO A 41 -9.36 -8.46 25.37
N PRO A 42 -9.01 -8.56 26.67
CA PRO A 42 -7.81 -7.93 27.21
C PRO A 42 -6.59 -8.82 26.98
N TYR A 43 -5.64 -8.35 26.17
CA TYR A 43 -4.27 -8.89 26.18
C TYR A 43 -3.27 -7.75 26.32
N SER A 44 -2.87 -7.54 27.57
CA SER A 44 -1.66 -6.81 27.93
C SER A 44 -0.46 -7.75 27.82
N THR A 45 0.48 -7.43 26.93
CA THR A 45 1.85 -7.97 27.03
C THR A 45 2.82 -6.86 26.64
N SER A 46 3.41 -6.23 27.66
CA SER A 46 4.55 -5.34 27.51
C SER A 46 5.77 -6.17 27.14
N LEU A 47 6.42 -5.87 26.02
CA LEU A 47 7.74 -6.40 25.71
C LEU A 47 8.68 -5.25 25.37
N THR A 48 9.73 -5.18 26.17
CA THR A 48 10.81 -4.20 26.15
C THR A 48 11.71 -4.42 24.93
N PHE A 49 11.99 -3.37 24.17
CA PHE A 49 12.98 -3.36 23.10
C PHE A 49 14.40 -3.23 23.67
N PRO A 50 15.40 -4.01 23.22
CA PRO A 50 16.80 -3.66 23.41
C PRO A 50 17.14 -2.45 22.52
N ASN A 51 17.72 -1.44 23.14
CA ASN A 51 18.25 -0.23 22.50
C ASN A 51 19.36 -0.52 21.49
N GLU A 52 19.39 0.31 20.44
CA GLU A 52 20.55 0.78 19.67
C GLU A 52 21.54 -0.28 19.15
N LEU A 53 21.38 -0.65 17.87
CA LEU A 53 22.51 -1.17 17.09
C LEU A 53 23.34 0.02 16.59
N ASN A 54 24.58 0.10 17.07
CA ASN A 54 25.57 1.10 16.69
C ASN A 54 25.80 1.13 15.17
N SER A 55 25.78 2.34 14.63
CA SER A 55 25.99 2.69 13.22
C SER A 55 27.40 2.46 12.68
N ASP A 56 28.31 1.87 13.47
CA ASP A 56 29.74 1.78 13.16
C ASP A 56 30.16 0.45 12.51
N GLU A 57 29.31 -0.60 12.54
CA GLU A 57 29.62 -1.90 11.90
C GLU A 57 29.43 -1.91 10.37
N LEU A 58 28.73 -0.93 9.79
CA LEU A 58 28.50 -0.84 8.34
C LEU A 58 29.70 -0.29 7.56
N VAL A 59 30.73 0.22 8.23
CA VAL A 59 31.92 0.80 7.59
C VAL A 59 33.02 -0.26 7.41
N GLU A 60 33.08 -1.28 8.26
CA GLU A 60 34.15 -2.30 8.21
C GLU A 60 33.94 -3.38 7.15
N GLN A 61 32.69 -3.65 6.73
CA GLN A 61 32.41 -4.57 5.61
C GLN A 61 32.86 -4.05 4.23
N ASN A 62 33.12 -2.75 4.08
CA ASN A 62 33.64 -2.21 2.83
C ASN A 62 35.14 -2.48 2.60
N LYS A 63 35.84 -3.08 3.57
CA LYS A 63 37.28 -3.38 3.48
C LYS A 63 37.62 -4.84 3.16
N TYR A 64 36.64 -5.75 3.13
CA TYR A 64 36.87 -7.19 2.93
C TYR A 64 36.49 -7.73 1.55
N ASN A 65 36.10 -6.89 0.58
CA ASN A 65 35.73 -7.33 -0.77
C ASN A 65 36.77 -6.98 -1.87
N GLN A 66 38.05 -6.84 -1.52
CA GLN A 66 39.15 -6.79 -2.49
C GLN A 66 40.03 -8.04 -2.46
N GLN A 67 39.41 -9.21 -2.30
CA GLN A 67 40.09 -10.47 -2.56
C GLN A 67 39.20 -11.41 -3.36
N SER A 68 38.90 -11.00 -4.60
CA SER A 68 38.65 -11.97 -5.66
C SER A 68 40.01 -12.31 -6.28
N ASP A 69 40.64 -13.38 -5.78
CA ASP A 69 41.57 -14.13 -6.62
C ASP A 69 40.71 -14.79 -7.72
N GLY A 70 40.56 -14.07 -8.83
CA GLY A 70 39.82 -14.50 -10.00
C GLY A 70 40.76 -14.49 -11.20
N GLU A 71 41.18 -15.69 -11.58
CA GLU A 71 41.84 -16.02 -12.84
C GLU A 71 41.17 -15.27 -14.01
N SER A 72 41.86 -14.27 -14.56
CA SER A 72 41.30 -13.38 -15.56
C SER A 72 41.19 -14.10 -16.91
N GLY A 73 39.96 -14.49 -17.30
CA GLY A 73 39.70 -14.85 -18.71
C GLY A 73 38.56 -15.81 -19.04
N LYS A 74 37.84 -16.41 -18.08
CA LYS A 74 36.73 -17.32 -18.39
C LYS A 74 35.37 -16.71 -18.03
N CYS A 75 34.43 -16.77 -18.97
CA CYS A 75 33.02 -16.47 -18.70
C CYS A 75 32.43 -17.60 -17.85
N ALA A 76 31.64 -17.26 -16.84
CA ALA A 76 30.97 -18.24 -15.97
C ALA A 76 29.94 -19.08 -16.76
N THR A 77 29.79 -20.35 -16.38
CA THR A 77 28.74 -21.24 -16.88
C THR A 77 27.36 -20.90 -16.26
N VAL A 78 26.27 -21.43 -16.84
CA VAL A 78 24.91 -21.17 -16.33
C VAL A 78 24.73 -21.77 -14.95
N GLU A 79 25.32 -22.94 -14.72
CA GLU A 79 25.35 -23.65 -13.44
C GLU A 79 26.12 -22.84 -12.39
N GLU A 80 27.31 -22.33 -12.72
CA GLU A 80 28.10 -21.46 -11.84
C GLU A 80 27.36 -20.15 -11.51
N MET A 81 26.66 -19.55 -12.48
CA MET A 81 25.79 -18.40 -12.21
C MET A 81 24.61 -18.80 -11.30
N GLY A 82 24.09 -20.02 -11.47
CA GLY A 82 23.01 -20.62 -10.69
C GLY A 82 23.40 -20.96 -9.25
N GLU A 83 24.66 -21.32 -8.99
CA GLU A 83 25.17 -21.61 -7.64
C GLU A 83 25.02 -20.41 -6.69
N SER A 84 25.06 -19.18 -7.21
CA SER A 84 24.79 -17.98 -6.40
C SER A 84 23.35 -17.93 -5.85
N PHE A 85 22.43 -18.71 -6.43
CA PHE A 85 21.06 -18.93 -5.97
C PHE A 85 20.90 -20.25 -5.18
N ALA A 86 21.91 -21.12 -5.20
CA ALA A 86 21.91 -22.37 -4.45
C ALA A 86 22.22 -22.07 -2.97
N GLY A 87 21.18 -21.79 -2.19
CA GLY A 87 21.27 -21.66 -0.73
C GLY A 87 20.11 -20.88 -0.12
N ASP A 88 19.98 -20.99 1.20
CA ASP A 88 18.83 -20.45 1.94
C ASP A 88 18.91 -18.93 2.19
N GLY A 89 19.90 -18.23 1.63
CA GLY A 89 20.13 -16.80 1.88
C GLY A 89 18.91 -15.94 1.54
N HIS A 90 18.34 -16.14 0.35
CA HIS A 90 17.14 -15.43 -0.10
C HIS A 90 15.93 -15.70 0.81
N GLU A 91 15.77 -16.95 1.28
CA GLU A 91 14.68 -17.32 2.18
C GLU A 91 14.84 -16.65 3.56
N LYS A 92 16.06 -16.70 4.13
CA LYS A 92 16.38 -16.05 5.41
C LYS A 92 16.15 -14.54 5.34
N GLU A 93 16.57 -13.89 4.27
CA GLU A 93 16.34 -12.46 4.08
C GLU A 93 14.85 -12.14 3.90
N SER A 94 14.10 -12.98 3.18
CA SER A 94 12.65 -12.80 3.05
C SER A 94 11.93 -12.96 4.40
N LEU A 95 12.38 -13.89 5.26
CA LEU A 95 11.88 -14.04 6.63
C LEU A 95 12.22 -12.84 7.51
N ARG A 96 13.43 -12.28 7.39
CA ARG A 96 13.82 -11.05 8.09
C ARG A 96 12.94 -9.87 7.68
N VAL A 97 12.75 -9.67 6.38
CA VAL A 97 11.88 -8.61 5.85
C VAL A 97 10.42 -8.82 6.25
N ARG A 98 9.93 -10.06 6.26
CA ARG A 98 8.59 -10.37 6.78
C ARG A 98 8.40 -9.89 8.22
N GLN A 99 9.38 -10.12 9.08
CA GLN A 99 9.34 -9.63 10.46
C GLN A 99 9.37 -8.11 10.51
N MET A 100 10.26 -7.46 9.76
CA MET A 100 10.33 -6.00 9.65
C MET A 100 8.99 -5.38 9.22
N ILE A 101 8.37 -5.93 8.16
CA ILE A 101 7.06 -5.49 7.66
C ILE A 101 6.00 -5.61 8.76
N ARG A 102 5.94 -6.76 9.45
CA ARG A 102 4.99 -6.98 10.56
C ARG A 102 5.18 -5.95 11.68
N TYR A 103 6.40 -5.74 12.14
CA TYR A 103 6.70 -4.76 13.19
C TYR A 103 6.33 -3.34 12.75
N HIS A 104 6.65 -2.96 11.51
CA HIS A 104 6.29 -1.66 10.98
C HIS A 104 4.78 -1.41 11.05
N PHE A 105 3.95 -2.36 10.62
CA PHE A 105 2.49 -2.21 10.66
C PHE A 105 1.89 -2.34 12.06
N ILE A 106 2.55 -2.99 13.01
CA ILE A 106 2.15 -2.93 14.43
C ILE A 106 2.36 -1.51 14.99
N LEU A 107 3.49 -0.89 14.68
CA LEU A 107 3.86 0.42 15.25
C LEU A 107 3.20 1.59 14.53
N ASN A 108 3.14 1.54 13.20
CA ASN A 108 2.65 2.64 12.34
C ASN A 108 1.28 2.36 11.73
N GLY A 109 0.68 1.20 12.03
CA GLY A 109 -0.63 0.84 11.51
C GLY A 109 -1.78 1.54 12.24
N PRO A 110 -2.99 1.47 11.69
CA PRO A 110 -4.15 2.17 12.22
C PRO A 110 -4.50 1.82 13.67
N THR A 111 -4.34 0.57 14.08
CA THR A 111 -4.66 0.10 15.44
C THR A 111 -3.95 0.94 16.51
N ARG A 112 -2.63 1.16 16.38
CA ARG A 112 -1.84 1.94 17.34
C ARG A 112 -1.98 3.45 17.14
N VAL A 113 -1.96 3.90 15.89
CA VAL A 113 -1.88 5.33 15.55
C VAL A 113 -3.19 6.06 15.86
N ARG A 114 -4.35 5.38 15.77
CA ARG A 114 -5.66 5.96 16.18
C ARG A 114 -5.71 6.32 17.67
N GLU A 115 -4.94 5.62 18.49
CA GLU A 115 -4.91 5.77 19.95
C GLU A 115 -3.84 6.75 20.42
N LEU A 116 -3.05 7.33 19.50
CA LEU A 116 -2.04 8.32 19.88
C LEU A 116 -2.69 9.58 20.47
N PRO A 117 -2.04 10.20 21.47
CA PRO A 117 -2.41 11.54 21.91
C PRO A 117 -2.41 12.54 20.74
N PRO A 118 -3.23 13.60 20.79
CA PRO A 118 -3.34 14.56 19.70
C PRO A 118 -1.99 15.12 19.23
N GLU A 119 -1.08 15.42 20.15
CA GLU A 119 0.24 15.97 19.79
C GLU A 119 1.09 14.99 18.97
N GLU A 120 1.17 13.74 19.41
CA GLU A 120 1.89 12.66 18.71
C GLU A 120 1.22 12.32 17.37
N PHE A 121 -0.12 12.26 17.33
CA PHE A 121 -0.85 11.99 16.10
C PHE A 121 -0.58 13.05 15.02
N CYS A 122 -0.51 14.34 15.40
CA CYS A 122 -0.27 15.41 14.43
C CYS A 122 1.16 15.42 13.88
N GLU A 123 2.10 14.77 14.56
CA GLU A 123 3.47 14.54 14.08
C GLU A 123 3.59 13.28 13.23
N GLN A 124 2.61 12.39 13.27
CA GLN A 124 2.60 11.17 12.46
C GLN A 124 2.64 11.50 10.97
N GLY A 125 3.66 11.00 10.30
CA GLY A 125 3.79 11.07 8.86
C GLY A 125 3.03 9.94 8.17
N PHE A 126 2.55 10.21 6.97
CA PHE A 126 1.83 9.25 6.14
C PHE A 126 2.46 9.14 4.74
N VAL A 127 2.33 7.97 4.14
CA VAL A 127 2.67 7.71 2.73
C VAL A 127 1.43 7.21 2.02
N LEU A 128 1.12 7.82 0.87
CA LEU A 128 -0.03 7.46 0.04
C LEU A 128 0.40 6.53 -1.10
N GLY A 129 -0.08 5.28 -1.05
CA GLY A 129 -0.12 4.37 -2.19
C GLY A 129 -1.50 4.47 -2.85
N LYS A 130 -1.58 5.12 -4.01
CA LYS A 130 -2.85 5.31 -4.71
C LYS A 130 -2.92 4.45 -5.96
N ALA A 131 -3.95 3.61 -6.03
CA ALA A 131 -4.33 2.92 -7.25
C ALA A 131 -5.32 3.77 -8.08
N SER A 132 -5.09 3.83 -9.39
CA SER A 132 -6.02 4.26 -10.43
C SER A 132 -6.66 3.05 -11.15
N GLU A 133 -7.56 3.31 -12.08
CA GLU A 133 -8.30 2.30 -12.87
C GLU A 133 -7.46 1.67 -14.00
N ALA A 134 -6.14 1.48 -13.83
CA ALA A 134 -5.32 0.77 -14.81
C ALA A 134 -5.24 -0.73 -14.51
N GLY A 135 -4.43 -1.46 -15.29
CA GLY A 135 -4.23 -2.90 -15.11
C GLY A 135 -3.71 -3.26 -13.70
N PHE A 136 -4.24 -4.37 -13.16
CA PHE A 136 -3.97 -4.83 -11.79
C PHE A 136 -2.50 -4.76 -11.37
N GLY A 137 -1.59 -5.27 -12.20
CA GLY A 137 -0.16 -5.32 -11.89
C GLY A 137 0.45 -3.94 -11.61
N ASN A 138 0.19 -2.96 -12.49
CA ASN A 138 0.75 -1.62 -12.34
C ASN A 138 0.19 -0.90 -11.11
N GLU A 139 -1.09 -1.11 -10.82
CA GLU A 139 -1.75 -0.51 -9.66
C GLU A 139 -1.27 -1.13 -8.36
N MET A 140 -0.99 -2.44 -8.37
CA MET A 140 -0.38 -3.11 -7.25
C MET A 140 1.03 -2.57 -6.98
N TYR A 141 1.85 -2.36 -8.02
CA TYR A 141 3.17 -1.76 -7.84
C TYR A 141 3.12 -0.37 -7.19
N LYS A 142 2.14 0.47 -7.53
CA LYS A 142 1.98 1.79 -6.87
C LYS A 142 1.69 1.65 -5.38
N ILE A 143 0.78 0.74 -5.01
CA ILE A 143 0.42 0.49 -3.61
C ILE A 143 1.64 -0.06 -2.85
N LEU A 144 2.28 -1.09 -3.37
CA LEU A 144 3.38 -1.76 -2.69
C LEU A 144 4.63 -0.88 -2.62
N THR A 145 4.90 -0.06 -3.64
CA THR A 145 5.99 0.93 -3.60
C THR A 145 5.71 1.99 -2.54
N GLY A 146 4.45 2.43 -2.39
CA GLY A 146 4.02 3.28 -1.29
C GLY A 146 4.21 2.62 0.09
N ALA A 147 3.92 1.32 0.22
CA ALA A 147 4.14 0.56 1.44
C ALA A 147 5.62 0.37 1.78
N ALA A 148 6.46 0.06 0.79
CA ALA A 148 7.90 0.00 0.97
C ALA A 148 8.47 1.35 1.45
N LEU A 149 8.01 2.45 0.84
CA LEU A 149 8.39 3.80 1.26
C LEU A 149 7.89 4.12 2.68
N SER A 150 6.70 3.66 3.08
CA SER A 150 6.19 3.86 4.43
C SER A 150 7.09 3.20 5.47
N ILE A 151 7.58 1.99 5.17
CA ILE A 151 8.55 1.26 6.00
C ILE A 151 9.86 2.03 6.10
N MET A 152 10.46 2.39 4.96
CA MET A 152 11.74 3.12 4.94
C MET A 152 11.70 4.45 5.70
N LEU A 153 10.54 5.12 5.71
CA LEU A 153 10.37 6.42 6.35
C LEU A 153 9.75 6.36 7.75
N ASN A 154 9.40 5.17 8.27
CA ASN A 154 8.62 4.99 9.50
C ASN A 154 7.36 5.87 9.51
N ARG A 155 6.59 5.79 8.44
CA ARG A 155 5.32 6.52 8.25
C ARG A 155 4.17 5.54 8.12
N SER A 156 2.97 5.98 8.48
CA SER A 156 1.75 5.20 8.29
C SER A 156 1.38 5.09 6.82
N LEU A 157 0.90 3.91 6.40
CA LEU A 157 0.43 3.70 5.04
C LEU A 157 -1.02 4.18 4.87
N ILE A 158 -1.27 4.93 3.80
CA ILE A 158 -2.61 5.24 3.29
C ILE A 158 -2.79 4.50 1.96
N ILE A 159 -3.84 3.68 1.87
CA ILE A 159 -4.25 3.09 0.59
C ILE A 159 -5.39 3.95 0.01
N GLY A 160 -5.05 4.67 -1.06
CA GLY A 160 -6.01 5.46 -1.82
C GLY A 160 -6.72 4.61 -2.84
N GLN A 161 -7.95 4.19 -2.54
CA GLN A 161 -8.84 3.63 -3.55
C GLN A 161 -9.47 4.75 -4.38
N THR A 162 -9.39 4.64 -5.70
CA THR A 162 -10.26 5.40 -6.61
C THR A 162 -11.66 4.78 -6.53
N ARG A 163 -12.48 5.25 -5.57
CA ARG A 163 -13.93 5.02 -5.65
C ARG A 163 -14.50 6.03 -6.63
N HIS A 164 -15.22 5.56 -7.65
CA HIS A 164 -16.19 6.36 -8.35
C HIS A 164 -17.22 6.86 -7.32
N ILE A 165 -17.02 8.09 -6.83
CA ILE A 165 -18.10 8.86 -6.22
C ILE A 165 -18.92 9.37 -7.40
N GLY A 166 -20.11 8.79 -7.56
CA GLY A 166 -21.24 9.39 -8.26
C GLY A 166 -21.01 9.73 -9.73
N SER A 167 -21.33 8.79 -10.62
CA SER A 167 -22.04 9.19 -11.83
C SER A 167 -23.41 8.54 -11.77
N LEU A 168 -24.46 9.36 -11.83
CA LEU A 168 -25.81 8.98 -12.25
C LEU A 168 -25.80 8.52 -13.73
N SER A 169 -24.80 7.73 -14.10
CA SER A 169 -24.68 7.04 -15.37
C SER A 169 -25.03 5.60 -15.09
N SER A 170 -26.28 5.27 -15.33
CA SER A 170 -26.80 3.91 -15.55
C SER A 170 -26.14 3.23 -16.78
N LEU A 171 -24.95 3.68 -17.17
CA LEU A 171 -24.18 3.38 -18.38
C LEU A 171 -22.67 3.32 -18.05
N SER A 172 -22.28 3.12 -16.79
CA SER A 172 -20.92 2.62 -16.50
C SER A 172 -20.83 1.21 -17.09
N ILE A 173 -20.29 1.15 -18.31
CA ILE A 173 -19.88 -0.09 -18.95
C ILE A 173 -18.97 -0.82 -17.97
N LEU A 174 -19.51 -1.93 -17.46
CA LEU A 174 -18.98 -2.99 -16.63
C LEU A 174 -17.44 -3.11 -16.64
N GLY A 175 -16.75 -2.25 -15.90
CA GLY A 175 -15.35 -2.45 -15.55
C GLY A 175 -15.31 -3.18 -14.22
N ASN A 176 -15.10 -4.50 -14.24
CA ASN A 176 -14.82 -5.24 -13.01
C ASN A 176 -13.45 -4.78 -12.49
N PHE A 177 -13.44 -4.18 -11.31
CA PHE A 177 -12.20 -3.71 -10.69
C PHE A 177 -11.65 -4.82 -9.80
N PRO A 178 -10.37 -5.18 -9.94
CA PRO A 178 -9.79 -6.30 -9.19
C PRO A 178 -9.81 -6.05 -7.68
N PHE A 179 -9.75 -4.78 -7.26
CA PHE A 179 -9.76 -4.37 -5.87
C PHE A 179 -11.19 -4.23 -5.33
N GLY A 180 -11.51 -4.99 -4.28
CA GLY A 180 -12.82 -5.07 -3.66
C GLY A 180 -13.63 -6.29 -4.10
N GLU A 181 -13.65 -6.60 -5.40
CA GLU A 181 -14.41 -7.74 -5.93
C GLU A 181 -13.63 -9.06 -5.89
N HIS A 182 -12.34 -9.02 -6.22
CA HIS A 182 -11.49 -10.21 -6.26
C HIS A 182 -10.46 -10.22 -5.15
N ILE A 183 -10.03 -9.04 -4.70
CA ILE A 183 -8.99 -8.87 -3.69
C ILE A 183 -9.50 -7.94 -2.59
N SER A 184 -9.36 -8.37 -1.34
CA SER A 184 -9.66 -7.58 -0.16
C SER A 184 -8.38 -6.95 0.40
N TYR A 185 -8.50 -5.75 0.94
CA TYR A 185 -7.41 -5.12 1.69
C TYR A 185 -7.51 -5.49 3.17
N SER A 186 -6.37 -5.68 3.81
CA SER A 186 -6.28 -5.79 5.26
C SER A 186 -6.45 -4.43 5.94
N ASP A 187 -6.56 -4.44 7.26
CA ASP A 187 -6.74 -3.28 8.13
C ASP A 187 -5.44 -2.58 8.53
N VAL A 188 -4.31 -2.97 7.94
CA VAL A 188 -2.97 -2.43 8.24
C VAL A 188 -2.72 -1.04 7.67
N SER A 189 -3.69 -0.47 6.94
CA SER A 189 -3.57 0.82 6.27
C SER A 189 -4.76 1.73 6.53
N PHE A 190 -4.50 3.04 6.47
CA PHE A 190 -5.53 4.06 6.58
C PHE A 190 -6.21 4.33 5.23
N THR A 191 -7.43 4.87 5.31
CA THR A 191 -8.01 5.57 4.15
C THR A 191 -7.74 7.07 4.23
N LEU A 192 -7.64 7.74 3.08
CA LEU A 192 -7.46 9.20 3.07
C LEU A 192 -8.62 9.95 3.77
N LYS A 193 -9.84 9.39 3.71
CA LYS A 193 -11.01 9.95 4.39
C LYS A 193 -10.85 9.90 5.91
N GLU A 194 -10.34 8.77 6.41
CA GLU A 194 -10.07 8.56 7.83
C GLU A 194 -8.98 9.49 8.35
N VAL A 195 -7.83 9.59 7.67
CA VAL A 195 -6.77 10.52 8.08
C VAL A 195 -7.28 11.96 8.11
N LYS A 196 -8.08 12.38 7.13
CA LYS A 196 -8.74 13.70 7.13
C LYS A 196 -9.70 13.89 8.29
N HIS A 197 -10.33 12.84 8.80
CA HIS A 197 -11.22 12.91 9.95
C HIS A 197 -10.41 13.06 11.23
N LEU A 198 -9.42 12.18 11.44
CA LEU A 198 -8.53 12.19 12.61
C LEU A 198 -7.72 13.50 12.71
N TRP A 199 -7.25 14.04 11.58
CA TRP A 199 -6.55 15.34 11.55
C TRP A 199 -7.40 16.49 12.08
N ARG A 200 -8.73 16.45 11.88
CA ARG A 200 -9.66 17.44 12.41
C ARG A 200 -9.99 17.16 13.88
N GLN A 201 -10.24 15.89 14.21
CA GLN A 201 -10.54 15.47 15.58
C GLN A 201 -9.42 15.83 16.57
N ASN A 202 -8.16 15.66 16.16
CA ASN A 202 -6.99 15.99 16.96
C ASN A 202 -6.56 17.46 16.86
N ASN A 203 -7.36 18.33 16.22
CA ASN A 203 -7.06 19.76 16.05
C ASN A 203 -5.70 20.08 15.41
N CYS A 204 -5.14 19.17 14.59
CA CYS A 204 -3.81 19.36 13.99
C CYS A 204 -3.69 20.61 13.11
N THR A 205 -4.82 21.16 12.64
CA THR A 205 -4.85 22.34 11.77
C THR A 205 -4.33 23.60 12.47
N THR A 206 -4.51 23.72 13.80
CA THR A 206 -4.08 24.91 14.55
C THR A 206 -2.58 24.93 14.79
N LYS A 207 -1.96 23.76 15.08
CA LYS A 207 -0.54 23.62 15.44
C LYS A 207 0.37 23.28 14.26
N HIS A 208 -0.09 22.40 13.34
CA HIS A 208 0.71 21.88 12.22
C HIS A 208 0.20 22.33 10.84
N GLY A 209 -0.90 23.09 10.80
CA GLY A 209 -1.49 23.59 9.56
C GLY A 209 -2.32 22.55 8.82
N LYS A 210 -2.66 22.87 7.57
CA LYS A 210 -3.52 22.02 6.73
C LYS A 210 -2.83 20.69 6.42
N LEU A 211 -3.63 19.63 6.30
CA LEU A 211 -3.18 18.33 5.82
C LEU A 211 -2.82 18.44 4.32
N LEU A 212 -1.56 18.74 4.03
CA LEU A 212 -1.03 18.88 2.67
C LEU A 212 -0.44 17.56 2.18
N ILE A 213 -0.67 17.27 0.90
CA ILE A 213 -0.09 16.12 0.20
C ILE A 213 1.04 16.65 -0.67
N ARG A 214 2.27 16.19 -0.40
CA ARG A 214 3.38 16.37 -1.32
C ARG A 214 3.33 15.30 -2.39
N THR A 215 3.40 15.72 -3.63
CA THR A 215 3.39 14.83 -4.79
C THR A 215 4.71 15.01 -5.53
N ASP A 216 5.42 13.91 -5.75
CA ASP A 216 6.61 13.89 -6.59
C ASP A 216 6.46 12.72 -7.59
N ASP A 217 6.84 12.94 -8.84
CA ASP A 217 6.56 12.05 -9.97
C ASP A 217 7.86 11.47 -10.53
N PHE A 218 7.97 10.14 -10.52
CA PHE A 218 9.12 9.42 -11.06
C PHE A 218 9.17 9.41 -12.59
N GLU A 219 8.04 9.65 -13.27
CA GLU A 219 8.04 9.78 -14.73
C GLU A 219 8.56 11.16 -15.17
N LYS A 220 8.57 12.14 -14.25
CA LYS A 220 9.05 13.51 -14.48
C LYS A 220 10.06 13.95 -13.42
N PRO A 221 11.22 13.26 -13.32
CA PRO A 221 12.18 13.51 -12.25
C PRO A 221 12.85 14.89 -12.34
N ALA A 222 12.84 15.54 -13.50
CA ALA A 222 13.35 16.91 -13.67
C ALA A 222 12.41 17.99 -13.09
N GLU A 223 11.12 17.67 -12.94
CA GLU A 223 10.09 18.59 -12.44
C GLU A 223 9.88 18.44 -10.92
N THR A 224 10.49 17.43 -10.29
CA THR A 224 10.25 17.06 -8.89
C THR A 224 11.55 16.74 -8.16
N ASN A 225 11.53 16.63 -6.83
CA ASN A 225 12.73 16.28 -6.04
C ASN A 225 12.73 14.79 -5.67
N VAL A 226 12.12 13.96 -6.50
CA VAL A 226 11.89 12.54 -6.22
C VAL A 226 13.22 11.77 -6.08
N LEU A 227 14.21 12.03 -6.93
CA LEU A 227 15.49 11.31 -6.94
C LEU A 227 16.54 11.89 -5.98
N CYS A 228 16.53 13.22 -5.83
CA CYS A 228 17.61 13.95 -5.14
C CYS A 228 17.23 14.42 -3.73
N GLY A 229 15.98 14.26 -3.31
CA GLY A 229 15.52 14.69 -1.99
C GLY A 229 15.89 13.73 -0.87
N ASN A 230 16.17 14.27 0.31
CA ASN A 230 16.12 13.50 1.55
C ASN A 230 14.68 13.46 2.07
N TRP A 231 13.96 12.38 1.73
CA TRP A 231 12.53 12.23 2.03
C TRP A 231 12.23 12.18 3.53
N ARG A 232 13.19 11.77 4.37
CA ARG A 232 13.07 11.78 5.84
C ARG A 232 12.89 13.20 6.39
N ASN A 233 13.52 14.19 5.76
CA ASN A 233 13.48 15.58 6.21
C ASN A 233 12.23 16.34 5.73
N TRP A 234 11.37 15.69 4.93
CA TRP A 234 10.18 16.34 4.40
C TRP A 234 9.10 16.48 5.47
N LYS A 235 8.80 17.73 5.83
CA LYS A 235 7.79 18.09 6.84
C LYS A 235 6.34 17.91 6.38
N HIS A 236 6.12 17.45 5.15
CA HIS A 236 4.77 17.28 4.62
C HIS A 236 4.10 16.09 5.33
N PRO A 237 2.86 16.24 5.84
CA PRO A 237 2.18 15.16 6.55
C PRO A 237 1.97 13.92 5.67
N ILE A 238 1.65 14.12 4.38
CA ILE A 238 1.45 13.04 3.43
C ILE A 238 2.46 13.17 2.29
N ILE A 239 3.18 12.09 2.00
CA ILE A 239 4.04 11.95 0.82
C ILE A 239 3.35 11.01 -0.18
N TRP A 240 3.33 11.37 -1.45
CA TRP A 240 2.81 10.56 -2.54
C TRP A 240 3.80 10.53 -3.70
N PHE A 241 4.28 9.35 -4.03
CA PHE A 241 5.07 9.11 -5.24
C PHE A 241 4.18 8.63 -6.39
N GLN A 242 4.22 9.38 -7.49
CA GLN A 242 3.57 9.05 -8.77
C GLN A 242 4.55 8.38 -9.73
N GLY A 243 4.03 7.72 -10.76
CA GLY A 243 4.86 7.04 -11.76
C GLY A 243 5.51 5.73 -11.30
N THR A 244 5.15 5.21 -10.11
CA THR A 244 5.68 3.97 -9.54
C THR A 244 4.93 2.73 -10.04
N THR A 245 4.83 2.59 -11.37
CA THR A 245 3.98 1.59 -12.04
C THR A 245 4.63 0.21 -12.20
N ASP A 246 5.93 0.08 -11.92
CA ASP A 246 6.67 -1.17 -12.08
C ASP A 246 7.71 -1.37 -10.96
N ALA A 247 8.44 -2.49 -11.02
CA ALA A 247 9.51 -2.79 -10.08
C ALA A 247 10.73 -1.85 -10.21
N VAL A 248 10.90 -1.15 -11.34
CA VAL A 248 12.00 -0.19 -11.55
C VAL A 248 11.79 1.02 -10.63
N GLY A 249 10.54 1.42 -10.40
CA GLY A 249 10.17 2.47 -9.45
C GLY A 249 10.82 2.29 -8.07
N ALA A 250 10.77 1.08 -7.51
CA ALA A 250 11.39 0.79 -6.21
C ALA A 250 12.92 0.69 -6.26
N GLN A 251 13.50 0.30 -7.40
CA GLN A 251 14.96 0.26 -7.55
C GLN A 251 15.61 1.65 -7.45
N PHE A 252 14.88 2.73 -7.71
CA PHE A 252 15.38 4.08 -7.50
C PHE A 252 15.69 4.38 -6.04
N PHE A 253 15.05 3.69 -5.09
CA PHE A 253 15.31 3.87 -3.67
C PHE A 253 16.77 3.52 -3.33
N LEU A 254 17.30 2.48 -3.97
CA LEU A 254 18.70 2.04 -3.83
C LEU A 254 19.70 3.01 -4.49
N LYS A 255 19.23 3.92 -5.34
CA LYS A 255 20.05 4.90 -6.09
C LYS A 255 19.98 6.31 -5.52
N ASN A 256 19.31 6.52 -4.38
CA ASN A 256 19.21 7.84 -3.77
C ASN A 256 20.61 8.37 -3.39
N ILE A 257 20.86 9.65 -3.67
CA ILE A 257 22.10 10.37 -3.35
C ILE A 257 22.37 10.37 -1.84
N HIS A 258 21.34 10.53 -1.01
CA HIS A 258 21.47 10.60 0.44
C HIS A 258 21.73 9.22 1.04
N PRO A 259 22.87 9.03 1.76
CA PRO A 259 23.23 7.74 2.34
C PRO A 259 22.17 7.15 3.26
N GLN A 260 21.49 7.97 4.06
CA GLN A 260 20.43 7.50 4.98
C GLN A 260 19.26 6.83 4.24
N MET A 261 18.85 7.38 3.09
CA MET A 261 17.76 6.82 2.28
C MET A 261 18.22 5.54 1.58
N ARG A 262 19.44 5.56 1.05
CA ARG A 262 20.04 4.39 0.41
C ARG A 262 20.23 3.24 1.40
N ASN A 263 20.66 3.52 2.62
CA ASN A 263 20.82 2.50 3.66
C ASN A 263 19.47 1.90 4.05
N ALA A 264 18.43 2.71 4.25
CA ALA A 264 17.07 2.22 4.51
C ALA A 264 16.53 1.37 3.34
N ALA A 265 16.86 1.76 2.10
CA ALA A 265 16.50 0.96 0.92
C ALA A 265 17.26 -0.36 0.88
N VAL A 266 18.57 -0.38 1.17
CA VAL A 266 19.39 -1.60 1.24
C VAL A 266 18.90 -2.53 2.34
N GLU A 267 18.50 -1.98 3.49
CA GLU A 267 17.96 -2.76 4.60
C GLU A 267 16.66 -3.49 4.22
N LEU A 268 15.85 -2.90 3.34
CA LEU A 268 14.60 -3.48 2.88
C LEU A 268 14.77 -4.38 1.65
N PHE A 269 15.52 -3.94 0.62
CA PHE A 269 15.63 -4.60 -0.68
C PHE A 269 16.90 -5.43 -0.87
N GLY A 270 17.81 -5.42 0.10
CA GLY A 270 19.10 -6.08 0.00
C GLY A 270 20.17 -5.24 -0.70
N GLN A 271 21.40 -5.74 -0.69
CA GLN A 271 22.53 -5.07 -1.31
C GLN A 271 22.52 -5.27 -2.84
N PRO A 272 22.70 -4.18 -3.62
CA PRO A 272 22.93 -4.30 -5.06
C PRO A 272 24.16 -5.18 -5.33
N GLY A 273 24.09 -6.02 -6.36
CA GLY A 273 25.18 -6.92 -6.74
C GLY A 273 25.34 -8.20 -5.90
N TYR A 274 24.67 -8.33 -4.74
CA TYR A 274 24.77 -9.53 -3.90
C TYR A 274 23.43 -10.27 -3.81
N PHE A 275 23.26 -11.32 -4.62
CA PHE A 275 21.98 -12.00 -4.81
C PHE A 275 21.42 -12.63 -3.54
N GLN A 276 22.26 -13.22 -2.70
CA GLN A 276 21.83 -13.87 -1.45
C GLN A 276 21.23 -12.88 -0.44
N SER A 277 21.50 -11.57 -0.59
CA SER A 277 20.90 -10.54 0.27
C SER A 277 19.52 -10.06 -0.19
N ARG A 278 19.05 -10.46 -1.37
CA ARG A 278 17.82 -9.91 -1.95
C ARG A 278 16.60 -10.66 -1.40
N PRO A 279 15.67 -9.99 -0.71
CA PRO A 279 14.44 -10.61 -0.24
C PRO A 279 13.28 -10.42 -1.23
N ASN A 280 12.23 -11.23 -1.10
CA ASN A 280 10.95 -11.03 -1.81
C ASN A 280 10.09 -9.94 -1.13
N VAL A 281 10.54 -8.68 -1.14
CA VAL A 281 9.85 -7.57 -0.49
C VAL A 281 8.41 -7.43 -0.94
N PHE A 282 8.17 -7.47 -2.26
CA PHE A 282 6.83 -7.27 -2.81
C PHE A 282 5.89 -8.42 -2.46
N GLY A 283 6.34 -9.67 -2.51
CA GLY A 283 5.53 -10.82 -2.08
C GLY A 283 5.17 -10.75 -0.60
N GLU A 284 6.13 -10.39 0.26
CA GLU A 284 5.88 -10.24 1.70
C GLU A 284 4.96 -9.05 2.02
N LEU A 285 5.05 -7.95 1.27
CA LEU A 285 4.12 -6.83 1.38
C LEU A 285 2.71 -7.21 0.91
N MET A 286 2.59 -7.89 -0.24
CA MET A 286 1.29 -8.39 -0.73
C MET A 286 0.62 -9.26 0.31
N ARG A 287 1.37 -10.19 0.92
CA ARG A 287 0.88 -11.09 1.96
C ARG A 287 0.23 -10.37 3.14
N VAL A 288 0.71 -9.17 3.49
CA VAL A 288 0.19 -8.39 4.63
C VAL A 288 -0.92 -7.43 4.20
N ILE A 289 -0.85 -6.88 2.99
CA ILE A 289 -1.74 -5.81 2.53
C ILE A 289 -3.02 -6.35 1.89
N ILE A 290 -2.94 -7.48 1.21
CA ILE A 290 -4.05 -8.04 0.43
C ILE A 290 -4.33 -9.49 0.78
N SER A 291 -5.58 -9.88 0.62
CA SER A 291 -6.02 -11.28 0.63
C SER A 291 -6.94 -11.54 -0.56
N PRO A 292 -6.88 -12.75 -1.15
CA PRO A 292 -7.88 -13.15 -2.13
C PRO A 292 -9.26 -13.17 -1.46
N THR A 293 -10.30 -12.86 -2.23
CA THR A 293 -11.68 -13.13 -1.82
C THR A 293 -11.96 -14.62 -1.84
N LYS A 294 -12.99 -15.05 -1.11
CA LYS A 294 -13.42 -16.46 -1.04
C LYS A 294 -13.62 -17.07 -2.43
N ASN A 295 -14.19 -16.32 -3.38
CA ASN A 295 -14.43 -16.80 -4.74
C ASN A 295 -13.11 -17.08 -5.49
N VAL A 296 -12.09 -16.23 -5.30
CA VAL A 296 -10.77 -16.44 -5.90
C VAL A 296 -10.07 -17.63 -5.25
N GLU A 297 -10.15 -17.74 -3.93
CA GLU A 297 -9.59 -18.87 -3.18
C GLU A 297 -10.23 -20.21 -3.60
N GLU A 298 -11.56 -20.26 -3.72
CA GLU A 298 -12.29 -21.44 -4.22
C GLU A 298 -11.90 -21.79 -5.66
N ALA A 299 -11.74 -20.79 -6.54
CA ALA A 299 -11.29 -21.02 -7.91
C ALA A 299 -9.87 -21.59 -7.98
N VAL A 300 -8.94 -21.04 -7.18
CA VAL A 300 -7.56 -21.55 -7.10
C VAL A 300 -7.54 -22.98 -6.57
N ASN A 301 -8.24 -23.25 -5.48
CA ASN A 301 -8.32 -24.59 -4.89
C ASN A 301 -8.97 -25.60 -5.84
N TRP A 302 -9.98 -25.18 -6.62
CA TRP A 302 -10.59 -26.01 -7.65
C TRP A 302 -9.60 -26.37 -8.77
N VAL A 303 -8.82 -25.40 -9.27
CA VAL A 303 -7.79 -25.66 -10.30
C VAL A 303 -6.70 -26.60 -9.79
N LEU A 304 -6.26 -26.42 -8.54
CA LEU A 304 -5.25 -27.29 -7.92
C LEU A 304 -5.79 -28.69 -7.61
N GLY A 305 -7.11 -28.86 -7.50
CA GLY A 305 -7.74 -30.16 -7.26
C GLY A 305 -7.31 -30.85 -5.96
N GLY A 306 -6.80 -30.09 -4.97
CA GLY A 306 -6.19 -30.63 -3.76
C GLY A 306 -4.83 -31.30 -3.95
N GLY A 307 -4.22 -31.17 -5.14
CA GLY A 307 -2.88 -31.62 -5.45
C GLY A 307 -1.79 -30.69 -4.90
N PRO A 308 -0.51 -31.07 -5.03
CA PRO A 308 0.62 -30.22 -4.67
C PRO A 308 0.69 -28.98 -5.60
N ASP A 309 1.43 -27.96 -5.16
CA ASP A 309 1.76 -26.82 -6.00
C ASP A 309 2.51 -27.26 -7.26
N PRO A 310 2.28 -26.60 -8.42
CA PRO A 310 2.94 -26.98 -9.66
C PRO A 310 4.44 -26.69 -9.62
N ASP A 311 5.25 -27.65 -10.08
CA ASP A 311 6.71 -27.50 -10.18
C ASP A 311 7.13 -26.40 -11.17
N ILE A 312 6.30 -26.15 -12.19
CA ILE A 312 6.57 -25.19 -13.26
C ILE A 312 5.33 -24.33 -13.51
N VAL A 313 5.52 -23.01 -13.49
CA VAL A 313 4.49 -22.02 -13.84
C VAL A 313 4.97 -21.22 -15.04
N LEU A 314 4.17 -21.20 -16.10
CA LEU A 314 4.43 -20.42 -17.30
C LEU A 314 3.43 -19.27 -17.42
N HIS A 315 3.90 -18.03 -17.23
CA HIS A 315 3.09 -16.82 -17.44
C HIS A 315 3.46 -16.16 -18.77
N MET A 316 2.60 -16.31 -19.79
CA MET A 316 2.82 -15.74 -21.11
C MET A 316 2.00 -14.45 -21.27
N ARG A 317 2.69 -13.33 -21.52
CA ARG A 317 2.05 -12.06 -21.93
C ARG A 317 2.49 -11.70 -23.33
N MET A 318 1.60 -11.85 -24.30
CA MET A 318 1.85 -11.43 -25.68
C MET A 318 1.59 -9.92 -25.80
N LEU A 319 2.64 -9.14 -26.07
CA LEU A 319 2.50 -7.74 -26.45
C LEU A 319 2.07 -7.69 -27.91
N SER A 320 0.80 -7.40 -28.15
CA SER A 320 0.35 -7.07 -29.50
C SER A 320 0.82 -5.66 -29.82
N ASN A 321 1.84 -5.53 -30.67
CA ASN A 321 2.13 -4.25 -31.31
C ASN A 321 0.92 -3.87 -32.17
N ARG A 322 0.34 -2.71 -31.91
CA ARG A 322 -0.53 -2.00 -32.85
C ARG A 322 0.22 -0.76 -33.31
#